data_AF-A0A7J8Y891-F1
#
_entry.id   AF-A0A7J8Y891-F1
#
_cell.length_a   1.000
_cell.length_b   1.000
_cell.length_c   1.000
_cell.angle_alpha   90.00
_cell.angle_beta   90.00
_cell.angle_gamma   90.00
#
_symmetry.space_group_name_H-M   'P 1'
#
loop_
_entity.id
_entity.type
_entity.pdbx_description
1 polymer ?
#
loop_
_entity_poly.entity_id
_entity_poly.type
_entity_poly.pdbx_seq_one_letter_code
_entity_poly.pdbx_strand_id
1 'polypeptide(L)'
;MGKVTATRTPLFFQSKLLCISVLYLFTTLFLAFYRSVSPTTCLFRSSPSDPIQSPLFYYPSSYGEHKYAITTHRHSCSSPVFFSDYGMVVGEIHNLCTNSSAFLPALRYLQGKADTFGGNFETQKRFSYFNYSNDEIKVPCGFLKEFPVSDSDRIAMESCNGVVVVSAIFNDHDKIRQPVGLGSQTLVDTCFFMFIDDITLQGLYEHKLIPQNSPDYKVGVWRIVKVFSEKLYENPAMNGVIPKYLVHRLFPHSKFSIWIDAKLQLMVDPLLLIHSLVVSKDVDMAISKHPYYVHTMEEAMATARWKKWSDIDGLTQQMETYCKNGLKPWTTDKLPYTTGK
;
A
#
# COMPACT_ATOMS: atom_id res chain seq x y z
N MET A 1 -0.15 -31.32 -82.71
CA MET A 1 0.96 -30.52 -82.11
C MET A 1 0.34 -29.41 -81.28
N GLY A 2 0.25 -29.61 -79.96
CA GLY A 2 -0.41 -28.67 -79.04
C GLY A 2 0.47 -27.45 -78.76
N LYS A 3 -0.04 -26.25 -79.06
CA LYS A 3 0.61 -24.97 -78.71
C LYS A 3 0.42 -24.70 -77.22
N VAL A 4 1.53 -24.61 -76.50
CA VAL A 4 1.59 -24.10 -75.12
C VAL A 4 1.25 -22.61 -75.14
N THR A 5 0.09 -22.23 -74.60
CA THR A 5 -0.26 -20.84 -74.28
C THR A 5 0.45 -20.44 -72.99
N ALA A 6 1.43 -19.55 -73.11
CA ALA A 6 2.04 -18.88 -71.97
C ALA A 6 1.02 -17.90 -71.34
N THR A 7 0.46 -18.24 -70.18
CA THR A 7 -0.33 -17.31 -69.37
C THR A 7 0.59 -16.30 -68.71
N ARG A 8 0.43 -15.03 -69.11
CA ARG A 8 1.16 -13.88 -68.57
C ARG A 8 0.61 -13.56 -67.17
N THR A 9 1.50 -13.47 -66.19
CA THR A 9 1.22 -13.35 -64.75
C THR A 9 0.59 -12.00 -64.35
N PRO A 10 -0.27 -11.95 -63.31
CA PRO A 10 -0.84 -10.69 -62.83
C PRO A 10 0.26 -9.80 -62.21
N LEU A 11 0.28 -8.52 -62.60
CA LEU A 11 1.33 -7.52 -62.30
C LEU A 11 1.69 -7.36 -60.81
N PHE A 12 0.76 -7.70 -59.90
CA PHE A 12 0.97 -7.62 -58.45
C PHE A 12 2.01 -8.59 -57.90
N PHE A 13 2.29 -9.71 -58.58
CA PHE A 13 3.24 -10.72 -58.13
C PHE A 13 4.61 -10.64 -58.80
N GLN A 14 4.83 -9.66 -59.69
CA GLN A 14 6.13 -9.48 -60.35
C GLN A 14 7.05 -8.50 -59.62
N SER A 15 6.52 -7.64 -58.74
CA SER A 15 7.34 -6.72 -57.94
C SER A 15 7.32 -7.09 -56.46
N LYS A 16 8.42 -7.70 -55.99
CA LYS A 16 8.63 -8.00 -54.56
C LYS A 16 8.56 -6.75 -53.68
N LEU A 17 8.93 -5.58 -54.19
CA LEU A 17 8.86 -4.33 -53.44
C LEU A 17 7.41 -3.90 -53.16
N LEU A 18 6.51 -3.97 -54.15
CA LEU A 18 5.13 -3.51 -54.00
C LEU A 18 4.36 -4.34 -52.97
N CYS A 19 4.62 -5.65 -52.94
CA CYS A 19 4.00 -6.57 -51.98
C CYS A 19 4.48 -6.32 -50.53
N ILE A 20 5.75 -5.96 -50.36
CA ILE A 20 6.33 -5.60 -49.06
C ILE A 20 5.78 -4.24 -48.59
N SER A 21 5.57 -3.27 -49.51
CA SER A 21 5.04 -1.94 -49.18
C SER A 21 3.58 -1.97 -48.66
N VAL A 22 2.72 -2.82 -49.22
CA VAL A 22 1.31 -2.92 -48.79
C VAL A 22 1.16 -3.62 -47.44
N LEU A 23 1.98 -4.64 -47.18
CA LEU A 23 2.00 -5.34 -45.88
C LEU A 23 2.55 -4.45 -44.76
N TYR A 24 3.52 -3.59 -45.10
CA TYR A 24 4.06 -2.56 -44.21
C TYR A 24 3.00 -1.51 -43.82
N LEU A 25 2.05 -1.19 -44.71
CA LEU A 25 1.00 -0.20 -44.43
C LEU A 25 -0.13 -0.73 -43.54
N PHE A 26 -0.57 -1.98 -43.75
CA PHE A 26 -1.69 -2.56 -42.98
C PHE A 26 -1.31 -2.87 -41.52
N THR A 27 -0.09 -3.36 -41.29
CA THR A 27 0.41 -3.68 -39.94
C THR A 27 0.67 -2.42 -39.11
N THR A 28 1.18 -1.36 -39.73
CA THR A 28 1.41 -0.08 -39.05
C THR A 28 0.12 0.64 -38.70
N LEU A 29 -0.90 0.62 -39.57
CA LEU A 29 -2.23 1.17 -39.27
C LEU A 29 -2.96 0.39 -38.16
N PHE A 30 -2.83 -0.95 -38.12
CA PHE A 30 -3.41 -1.76 -37.05
C PHE A 30 -2.74 -1.47 -35.69
N LEU A 31 -1.42 -1.34 -35.64
CA LEU A 31 -0.67 -0.95 -34.42
C LEU A 31 -0.97 0.49 -33.98
N ALA A 32 -1.12 1.43 -34.92
CA ALA A 32 -1.50 2.81 -34.63
C ALA A 32 -2.94 2.91 -34.07
N PHE A 33 -3.88 2.15 -34.62
CA PHE A 33 -5.26 2.08 -34.12
C PHE A 33 -5.33 1.38 -32.76
N TYR A 34 -4.63 0.25 -32.59
CA TYR A 34 -4.54 -0.45 -31.30
C TYR A 34 -3.94 0.44 -30.20
N ARG A 35 -2.88 1.21 -30.48
CA ARG A 35 -2.30 2.18 -29.54
C ARG A 35 -3.21 3.38 -29.24
N SER A 36 -4.03 3.83 -30.20
CA SER A 36 -4.95 4.96 -29.99
C SER A 36 -6.24 4.56 -29.23
N VAL A 37 -6.66 3.30 -29.36
CA VAL A 37 -7.82 2.72 -28.64
C VAL A 37 -7.39 2.02 -27.34
N SER A 38 -6.07 1.83 -27.11
CA SER A 38 -5.51 1.30 -25.86
C SER A 38 -5.77 2.29 -24.71
N PRO A 39 -6.66 1.95 -23.75
CA PRO A 39 -6.92 2.83 -22.63
C PRO A 39 -5.76 2.73 -21.64
N THR A 40 -5.05 3.85 -21.46
CA THR A 40 -4.54 4.30 -20.17
C THR A 40 -3.72 3.29 -19.36
N THR A 41 -2.66 2.65 -19.83
CA THR A 41 -1.72 2.04 -18.85
C THR A 41 -1.04 3.18 -18.08
N CYS A 42 -1.16 3.18 -16.74
CA CYS A 42 -0.36 4.07 -15.91
C CYS A 42 1.09 3.68 -16.16
N LEU A 43 1.78 4.41 -17.04
CA LEU A 43 3.19 4.20 -17.35
C LEU A 43 4.00 4.65 -16.13
N PHE A 44 4.20 3.74 -15.18
CA PHE A 44 5.32 3.79 -14.27
C PHE A 44 6.56 3.61 -15.14
N ARG A 45 7.12 4.73 -15.62
CA ARG A 45 8.33 4.71 -16.44
C ARG A 45 9.50 4.47 -15.50
N SER A 46 9.80 3.21 -15.23
CA SER A 46 11.08 2.82 -14.67
C SER A 46 12.19 3.29 -15.63
N SER A 47 13.29 3.75 -15.06
CA SER A 47 14.50 4.01 -15.82
C SER A 47 14.97 2.67 -16.42
N PRO A 48 15.50 2.62 -17.65
CA PRO A 48 16.13 1.41 -18.20
C PRO A 48 17.26 0.84 -17.31
N SER A 49 17.76 1.67 -16.38
CA SER A 49 18.82 1.37 -15.42
C SER A 49 18.31 0.77 -14.09
N ASP A 50 16.99 0.70 -13.88
CA ASP A 50 16.43 0.21 -12.63
C ASP A 50 16.66 -1.32 -12.54
N PRO A 51 17.31 -1.84 -11.48
CA PRO A 51 17.56 -3.26 -11.32
C PRO A 51 16.26 -3.97 -10.94
N ILE A 52 15.39 -4.21 -11.91
CA ILE A 52 14.18 -5.01 -11.71
C ILE A 52 14.61 -6.45 -11.50
N GLN A 53 14.47 -6.93 -10.26
CA GLN A 53 14.82 -8.30 -9.92
C GLN A 53 13.79 -9.30 -10.48
N SER A 54 14.26 -10.55 -10.69
CA SER A 54 13.37 -11.69 -10.91
C SER A 54 12.37 -11.85 -9.76
N PRO A 55 11.21 -12.48 -9.97
CA PRO A 55 10.22 -12.69 -8.92
C PRO A 55 10.85 -13.33 -7.68
N LEU A 56 10.75 -12.63 -6.54
CA LEU A 56 11.37 -13.04 -5.27
C LEU A 56 10.64 -14.23 -4.62
N PHE A 57 9.47 -14.59 -5.14
CA PHE A 57 8.61 -15.61 -4.57
C PHE A 57 7.72 -16.22 -5.64
N TYR A 58 7.53 -17.53 -5.56
CA TYR A 58 6.60 -18.26 -6.41
C TYR A 58 5.48 -18.82 -5.55
N TYR A 59 4.24 -18.48 -5.91
CA TYR A 59 3.07 -18.96 -5.21
C TYR A 59 2.85 -20.46 -5.45
N PRO A 60 2.58 -21.25 -4.40
CA PRO A 60 2.05 -22.60 -4.55
C PRO A 60 0.75 -22.55 -5.36
N SER A 61 0.53 -23.59 -6.18
CA SER A 61 -0.69 -23.72 -6.99
C SER A 61 -1.97 -23.73 -6.16
N SER A 62 -1.88 -24.11 -4.87
CA SER A 62 -2.98 -24.13 -3.92
C SER A 62 -3.35 -22.75 -3.37
N TYR A 63 -2.46 -21.74 -3.41
CA TYR A 63 -2.72 -20.42 -2.82
C TYR A 63 -3.21 -19.42 -3.87
N GLY A 64 -2.50 -19.27 -4.99
CA GLY A 64 -2.79 -18.25 -6.01
C GLY A 64 -2.64 -16.80 -5.50
N GLU A 65 -2.31 -15.86 -6.41
CA GLU A 65 -2.00 -14.47 -6.04
C GLU A 65 -3.25 -13.62 -5.72
N HIS A 66 -4.43 -14.05 -6.18
CA HIS A 66 -5.67 -13.28 -6.05
C HIS A 66 -6.76 -14.09 -5.36
N LYS A 67 -7.49 -13.46 -4.43
CA LYS A 67 -8.67 -14.05 -3.78
C LYS A 67 -9.89 -14.04 -4.72
N TYR A 68 -9.98 -13.03 -5.58
CA TYR A 68 -11.06 -12.88 -6.56
C TYR A 68 -10.48 -12.90 -7.98
N ALA A 69 -11.18 -13.56 -8.90
CA ALA A 69 -10.72 -13.84 -10.27
C ALA A 69 -10.82 -12.65 -11.24
N ILE A 70 -11.31 -11.48 -10.79
CA ILE A 70 -11.63 -10.36 -11.70
C ILE A 70 -10.57 -9.27 -11.54
N THR A 71 -9.75 -9.11 -12.57
CA THR A 71 -8.97 -7.89 -12.79
C THR A 71 -9.94 -6.74 -13.03
N THR A 72 -10.00 -5.78 -12.11
CA THR A 72 -10.72 -4.53 -12.38
C THR A 72 -9.82 -3.67 -13.27
N HIS A 73 -10.07 -3.71 -14.58
CA HIS A 73 -9.47 -2.79 -15.55
C HIS A 73 -10.02 -1.38 -15.31
N ARG A 74 -9.50 -0.68 -14.31
CA ARG A 74 -9.69 0.75 -14.12
C ARG A 74 -8.35 1.42 -14.16
N HIS A 75 -7.84 1.61 -15.37
CA HIS A 75 -6.56 2.27 -15.53
C HIS A 75 -6.67 3.78 -15.78
N SER A 76 -7.73 4.46 -15.34
CA SER A 76 -7.76 5.92 -15.42
C SER A 76 -6.87 6.52 -14.32
N CYS A 77 -5.57 6.63 -14.57
CA CYS A 77 -4.71 7.53 -13.81
C CYS A 77 -5.01 8.97 -14.25
N SER A 78 -5.64 9.75 -13.38
CA SER A 78 -5.89 11.18 -13.62
C SER A 78 -4.63 12.04 -13.43
N SER A 79 -3.60 11.51 -12.75
CA SER A 79 -2.33 12.20 -12.51
C SER A 79 -1.15 11.22 -12.53
N PRO A 80 -0.18 11.34 -13.46
CA PRO A 80 1.03 10.54 -13.41
C PRO A 80 1.91 10.94 -12.22
N VAL A 81 2.60 9.97 -11.63
CA VAL A 81 3.69 10.19 -10.66
C VAL A 81 5.00 9.95 -11.40
N PHE A 82 5.92 10.91 -11.31
CA PHE A 82 7.23 10.83 -11.93
C PHE A 82 8.25 10.39 -10.89
N PHE A 83 9.07 9.40 -11.26
CA PHE A 83 10.13 8.88 -10.41
C PHE A 83 11.47 9.41 -10.89
N SER A 84 12.32 9.73 -9.93
CA SER A 84 13.71 10.08 -10.20
C SER A 84 14.55 8.81 -10.42
N ASP A 85 15.82 8.99 -10.81
CA ASP A 85 16.76 7.88 -10.96
C ASP A 85 16.92 7.10 -9.65
N TYR A 86 16.85 5.77 -9.72
CA TYR A 86 16.87 4.89 -8.56
C TYR A 86 18.13 5.08 -7.69
N GLY A 87 19.31 5.23 -8.31
CA GLY A 87 20.56 5.41 -7.57
C GLY A 87 20.58 6.71 -6.76
N MET A 88 20.02 7.78 -7.33
CA MET A 88 19.87 9.05 -6.62
C MET A 88 18.88 8.93 -5.46
N VAL A 89 17.70 8.33 -5.71
CA VAL A 89 16.68 8.14 -4.67
C VAL A 89 17.22 7.32 -3.50
N VAL A 90 17.89 6.21 -3.79
CA VAL A 90 18.54 5.37 -2.79
C VAL A 90 19.52 6.18 -1.94
N GLY A 91 20.41 6.95 -2.58
CA GLY A 91 21.41 7.75 -1.87
C GLY A 91 20.78 8.80 -0.95
N GLU A 92 19.74 9.48 -1.43
CA GLU A 92 19.03 10.49 -0.64
C GLU A 92 18.27 9.87 0.54
N ILE A 93 17.50 8.81 0.31
CA ILE A 93 16.77 8.11 1.39
C ILE A 93 17.75 7.54 2.42
N HIS A 94 18.84 6.91 1.99
CA HIS A 94 19.87 6.39 2.89
C HIS A 94 20.48 7.50 3.76
N ASN A 95 20.80 8.66 3.16
CA ASN A 95 21.29 9.82 3.91
C ASN A 95 20.25 10.37 4.90
N LEU A 96 18.96 10.39 4.54
CA LEU A 96 17.89 10.80 5.45
C LEU A 96 17.71 9.82 6.61
N CYS A 97 17.86 8.52 6.36
CA CYS A 97 17.76 7.49 7.38
C CYS A 97 18.97 7.50 8.34
N THR A 98 20.17 7.78 7.85
CA THR A 98 21.41 7.79 8.65
C THR A 98 21.62 9.10 9.41
N ASN A 99 21.30 10.25 8.80
CA ASN A 99 21.46 11.57 9.43
C ASN A 99 20.28 11.99 10.30
N SER A 100 19.15 11.29 10.23
CA SER A 100 18.07 11.53 11.17
C SER A 100 18.47 11.00 12.54
N SER A 101 18.83 11.89 13.44
CA SER A 101 18.55 11.63 14.85
C SER A 101 17.06 11.28 14.98
N ALA A 102 16.70 10.32 15.84
CA ALA A 102 15.31 10.10 16.21
C ALA A 102 14.66 11.46 16.48
N PHE A 103 13.48 11.74 15.92
CA PHE A 103 12.80 13.03 16.06
C PHE A 103 12.89 13.49 17.52
N LEU A 104 13.71 14.51 17.78
CA LEU A 104 13.82 15.12 19.09
C LEU A 104 12.84 16.28 19.07
N PRO A 105 11.87 16.28 19.99
CA PRO A 105 11.73 15.40 21.15
C PRO A 105 10.99 14.10 20.83
N ALA A 106 11.52 12.97 21.30
CA ALA A 106 10.86 11.68 21.12
C ALA A 106 9.51 11.69 21.84
N LEU A 107 8.42 11.49 21.10
CA LEU A 107 7.07 11.44 21.65
C LEU A 107 7.01 10.44 22.80
N ARG A 108 6.60 10.91 23.98
CA ARG A 108 6.37 10.04 25.14
C ARG A 108 4.92 9.60 25.14
N TYR A 109 4.70 8.31 25.33
CA TYR A 109 3.35 7.75 25.31
C TYR A 109 2.86 7.40 26.71
N LEU A 110 1.57 7.61 26.96
CA LEU A 110 0.93 7.10 28.16
C LEU A 110 0.91 5.58 28.11
N GLN A 111 1.39 4.96 29.18
CA GLN A 111 1.22 3.52 29.44
C GLN A 111 0.09 3.36 30.46
N GLY A 112 -0.75 2.35 30.28
CA GLY A 112 -1.86 2.08 31.17
C GLY A 112 -2.18 0.59 31.25
N LYS A 113 -3.24 0.27 31.98
CA LYS A 113 -3.83 -1.08 32.04
C LYS A 113 -5.29 -1.04 31.57
N ALA A 114 -5.63 -0.10 30.71
CA ALA A 114 -6.99 0.05 30.21
C ALA A 114 -7.38 -1.15 29.33
N ASP A 115 -8.64 -1.55 29.40
CA ASP A 115 -9.16 -2.68 28.62
C ASP A 115 -9.19 -2.37 27.13
N THR A 116 -9.35 -1.09 26.77
CA THR A 116 -9.34 -0.63 25.38
C THR A 116 -7.99 -0.04 24.99
N PHE A 117 -7.65 -0.25 23.73
CA PHE A 117 -6.40 0.17 23.12
C PHE A 117 -6.16 1.70 23.26
N GLY A 118 -7.14 2.51 22.87
CA GLY A 118 -7.09 3.97 22.96
C GLY A 118 -7.59 4.59 24.27
N GLY A 119 -8.06 3.79 25.24
CA GLY A 119 -8.69 4.28 26.46
C GLY A 119 -10.07 4.90 26.26
N ASN A 120 -10.66 5.39 27.34
CA ASN A 120 -11.95 6.08 27.34
C ASN A 120 -11.78 7.54 27.82
N PHE A 121 -11.31 8.40 26.91
CA PHE A 121 -11.13 9.82 27.20
C PHE A 121 -12.31 10.64 26.67
N GLU A 122 -12.76 11.62 27.46
CA GLU A 122 -13.69 12.66 27.02
C GLU A 122 -13.10 13.53 25.91
N THR A 123 -13.96 14.11 25.06
CA THR A 123 -13.57 14.92 23.91
C THR A 123 -12.67 16.10 24.28
N GLN A 124 -12.97 16.82 25.37
CA GLN A 124 -12.17 17.96 25.82
C GLN A 124 -10.73 17.54 26.17
N LYS A 125 -10.59 16.40 26.84
CA LYS A 125 -9.29 15.82 27.16
C LYS A 125 -8.54 15.32 25.91
N ARG A 126 -9.24 14.82 24.89
CA ARG A 126 -8.59 14.48 23.60
C ARG A 126 -8.04 15.75 22.93
N PHE A 127 -8.80 16.84 22.94
CA PHE A 127 -8.38 18.11 22.34
C PHE A 127 -7.16 18.72 23.01
N SER A 128 -6.96 18.53 24.32
CA SER A 128 -5.75 19.01 24.98
C SER A 128 -4.46 18.34 24.48
N TYR A 129 -4.54 17.21 23.76
CA TYR A 129 -3.38 16.52 23.18
C TYR A 129 -3.11 16.88 21.71
N PHE A 130 -3.99 17.64 21.04
CA PHE A 130 -3.77 17.99 19.63
C PHE A 130 -2.71 19.08 19.43
N ASN A 131 -2.61 20.04 20.35
CA ASN A 131 -1.57 21.05 20.32
C ASN A 131 -0.39 20.59 21.18
N TYR A 132 0.46 19.75 20.61
CA TYR A 132 1.66 19.25 21.28
C TYR A 132 2.76 20.31 21.19
N SER A 133 2.90 21.11 22.24
CA SER A 133 3.95 22.13 22.37
C SER A 133 4.90 21.86 23.54
N ASN A 134 4.70 20.78 24.30
CA ASN A 134 5.48 20.45 25.49
C ASN A 134 5.86 18.97 25.52
N ASP A 135 7.16 18.73 25.48
CA ASP A 135 7.81 17.42 25.37
C ASP A 135 7.65 16.54 26.62
N GLU A 136 7.22 17.15 27.73
CA GLU A 136 6.97 16.45 28.99
C GLU A 136 5.63 15.70 29.01
N ILE A 137 4.69 16.07 28.13
CA ILE A 137 3.36 15.50 28.10
C ILE A 137 3.39 14.11 27.48
N LYS A 138 2.94 13.11 28.23
CA LYS A 138 2.69 11.77 27.71
C LYS A 138 1.38 11.76 26.91
N VAL A 139 1.43 11.36 25.64
CA VAL A 139 0.29 11.34 24.72
C VAL A 139 -0.42 9.98 24.77
N PRO A 140 -1.76 9.93 24.87
CA PRO A 140 -2.54 8.69 24.78
C PRO A 140 -2.70 8.23 23.32
N CYS A 141 -1.59 7.87 22.67
CA CYS A 141 -1.57 7.44 21.26
C CYS A 141 -1.75 5.92 21.15
N GLY A 142 -2.98 5.42 21.32
CA GLY A 142 -3.37 4.09 20.85
C GLY A 142 -2.85 2.86 21.61
N PHE A 143 -1.69 2.86 22.27
CA PHE A 143 -1.28 1.74 23.14
C PHE A 143 -1.30 2.17 24.61
N LEU A 144 -2.48 2.26 25.21
CA LEU A 144 -2.55 2.14 26.67
C LEU A 144 -2.22 0.71 27.09
N LYS A 145 -2.67 -0.26 26.31
CA LYS A 145 -2.30 -1.68 26.40
C LYS A 145 -1.22 -2.00 25.36
N GLU A 146 -0.27 -2.83 25.73
CA GLU A 146 0.80 -3.27 24.83
C GLU A 146 0.25 -4.07 23.62
N PHE A 147 0.89 -3.93 22.45
CA PHE A 147 0.52 -4.73 21.29
C PHE A 147 0.84 -6.21 21.54
N PRO A 148 -0.13 -7.12 21.35
CA PRO A 148 0.04 -8.50 21.73
C PRO A 148 0.76 -9.27 20.63
N VAL A 149 2.08 -9.08 20.54
CA VAL A 149 3.02 -9.83 19.70
C VAL A 149 4.09 -10.49 20.57
N SER A 150 4.81 -11.47 20.00
CA SER A 150 5.94 -12.11 20.69
C SER A 150 7.08 -11.12 20.93
N ASP A 151 7.91 -11.37 21.96
CA ASP A 151 9.07 -10.51 22.23
C ASP A 151 10.10 -10.57 21.09
N SER A 152 10.24 -11.74 20.44
CA SER A 152 11.08 -11.86 19.24
C SER A 152 10.60 -10.99 18.08
N ASP A 153 9.28 -10.88 17.88
CA ASP A 153 8.73 -10.01 16.84
C ASP A 153 8.84 -8.55 17.22
N ARG A 154 8.62 -8.21 18.49
CA ARG A 154 8.82 -6.85 19.02
C ARG A 154 10.25 -6.38 18.76
N ILE A 155 11.25 -7.20 19.11
CA ILE A 155 12.67 -6.91 18.86
C ILE A 155 12.94 -6.75 17.35
N ALA A 156 12.37 -7.61 16.51
CA ALA A 156 12.53 -7.50 15.06
C ALA A 156 11.89 -6.23 14.47
N MET A 157 10.77 -5.79 15.04
CA MET A 157 10.09 -4.55 14.63
C MET A 157 10.88 -3.32 15.09
N GLU A 158 11.39 -3.33 16.32
CA GLU A 158 12.25 -2.28 16.86
C GLU A 158 13.59 -2.19 16.10
N SER A 159 14.15 -3.31 15.64
CA SER A 159 15.41 -3.30 14.89
C SER A 159 15.30 -2.82 13.44
N CYS A 160 14.09 -2.59 12.94
CA CYS A 160 13.90 -2.05 11.60
C CYS A 160 14.29 -0.57 11.54
N ASN A 161 15.47 -0.31 10.97
CA ASN A 161 15.99 1.03 10.73
C ASN A 161 15.70 1.44 9.28
N GLY A 162 15.37 2.71 9.07
CA GLY A 162 15.15 3.26 7.73
C GLY A 162 13.70 3.19 7.26
N VAL A 163 13.37 2.29 6.32
CA VAL A 163 12.02 2.21 5.74
C VAL A 163 11.28 0.95 6.19
N VAL A 164 10.02 1.07 6.59
CA VAL A 164 9.15 -0.08 6.84
C VAL A 164 7.92 -0.08 5.94
N VAL A 165 7.65 -1.22 5.30
CA VAL A 165 6.38 -1.48 4.62
C VAL A 165 5.56 -2.44 5.47
N VAL A 166 4.34 -2.04 5.79
CA VAL A 166 3.45 -2.76 6.70
C VAL A 166 2.13 -3.08 6.01
N SER A 167 1.67 -4.30 6.22
CA SER A 167 0.32 -4.76 5.87
C SER A 167 -0.23 -5.65 6.99
N ALA A 168 -1.53 -5.93 6.96
CA ALA A 168 -2.13 -6.89 7.87
C ALA A 168 -3.26 -7.70 7.22
N ILE A 169 -3.40 -8.94 7.64
CA ILE A 169 -4.50 -9.85 7.28
C ILE A 169 -4.98 -10.53 8.55
N PHE A 170 -6.23 -10.30 8.91
CA PHE A 170 -6.86 -10.99 10.04
C PHE A 170 -8.00 -11.86 9.51
N ASN A 171 -8.25 -12.98 10.18
CA ASN A 171 -9.34 -13.92 9.92
C ASN A 171 -9.38 -14.43 8.46
N ASP A 172 -8.21 -14.62 7.85
CA ASP A 172 -8.02 -15.07 6.47
C ASP A 172 -8.85 -14.27 5.43
N HIS A 173 -9.06 -12.98 5.71
CA HIS A 173 -9.90 -12.13 4.86
C HIS A 173 -9.28 -11.81 3.50
N ASP A 174 -7.95 -11.86 3.38
CA ASP A 174 -7.19 -11.52 2.18
C ASP A 174 -6.03 -12.50 1.94
N LYS A 175 -5.36 -12.37 0.80
CA LYS A 175 -4.16 -13.15 0.46
C LYS A 175 -2.90 -12.29 0.54
N ILE A 176 -1.77 -12.89 0.91
CA ILE A 176 -0.46 -12.24 0.90
C ILE A 176 -0.05 -11.97 -0.54
N ARG A 177 0.10 -10.68 -0.88
CA ARG A 177 0.58 -10.21 -2.19
C ARG A 177 2.02 -9.73 -2.09
N GLN A 178 2.89 -10.24 -2.95
CA GLN A 178 4.28 -9.80 -3.00
C GLN A 178 4.37 -8.44 -3.70
N PRO A 179 5.19 -7.51 -3.19
CA PRO A 179 5.54 -6.32 -3.96
C PRO A 179 6.24 -6.70 -5.26
N VAL A 180 6.07 -5.87 -6.29
CA VAL A 180 6.64 -6.06 -7.62
C VAL A 180 7.65 -4.95 -7.92
N GLY A 181 8.73 -5.29 -8.61
CA GLY A 181 9.70 -4.32 -9.09
C GLY A 181 10.58 -3.73 -7.98
N LEU A 182 10.87 -4.49 -6.94
CA LEU A 182 11.82 -4.07 -5.90
C LEU A 182 13.25 -4.03 -6.45
N GLY A 183 13.94 -2.93 -6.20
CA GLY A 183 15.36 -2.81 -6.48
C GLY A 183 16.23 -3.55 -5.44
N SER A 184 17.47 -3.84 -5.79
CA SER A 184 18.36 -4.62 -4.92
C SER A 184 18.68 -3.94 -3.60
N GLN A 185 18.88 -2.63 -3.62
CA GLN A 185 19.20 -1.86 -2.42
C GLN A 185 17.97 -1.69 -1.52
N THR A 186 16.78 -1.73 -2.09
CA THR A 186 15.51 -1.69 -1.36
C THR A 186 15.39 -2.86 -0.39
N LEU A 187 15.84 -4.06 -0.77
CA LEU A 187 15.82 -5.22 0.13
C LEU A 187 16.78 -5.09 1.32
N VAL A 188 17.73 -4.16 1.27
CA VAL A 188 18.67 -3.87 2.36
C VAL A 188 18.10 -2.79 3.26
N ASP A 189 17.58 -1.71 2.68
CA ASP A 189 17.15 -0.50 3.41
C ASP A 189 15.67 -0.52 3.83
N THR A 190 14.91 -1.53 3.41
CA THR A 190 13.47 -1.65 3.69
C THR A 190 13.11 -2.97 4.36
N CYS A 191 12.39 -2.89 5.48
CA CYS A 191 11.78 -4.06 6.11
C CYS A 191 10.32 -4.23 5.67
N PHE A 192 9.88 -5.46 5.46
CA PHE A 192 8.51 -5.79 5.07
C PHE A 192 7.85 -6.64 6.15
N PHE A 193 6.76 -6.15 6.73
CA PHE A 193 6.06 -6.78 7.84
C PHE A 193 4.58 -7.01 7.53
N MET A 194 4.13 -8.24 7.76
CA MET A 194 2.73 -8.65 7.60
C MET A 194 2.18 -9.13 8.94
N PHE A 195 1.25 -8.38 9.52
CA PHE A 195 0.58 -8.75 10.76
C PHE A 195 -0.57 -9.71 10.48
N ILE A 196 -0.59 -10.87 11.16
CA ILE A 196 -1.64 -11.86 11.00
C ILE A 196 -2.10 -12.46 12.33
N ASP A 197 -3.31 -13.01 12.37
CA ASP A 197 -3.78 -13.84 13.49
C ASP A 197 -3.55 -15.33 13.26
N ASP A 198 -3.91 -16.13 14.27
CA ASP A 198 -3.79 -17.59 14.26
C ASP A 198 -4.59 -18.25 13.13
N ILE A 199 -5.77 -17.71 12.82
CA ILE A 199 -6.63 -18.23 11.75
C ILE A 199 -5.91 -18.08 10.41
N THR A 200 -5.41 -16.88 10.12
CA THR A 200 -4.68 -16.61 8.88
C THR A 200 -3.39 -17.42 8.80
N LEU A 201 -2.64 -17.51 9.91
CA LEU A 201 -1.41 -18.29 10.00
C LEU A 201 -1.63 -19.78 9.67
N GLN A 202 -2.71 -20.37 10.20
CA GLN A 202 -3.09 -21.74 9.90
C GLN A 202 -3.36 -21.93 8.39
N GLY A 203 -4.07 -20.98 7.76
CA GLY A 203 -4.25 -20.98 6.31
C GLY A 203 -2.92 -20.95 5.54
N LEU A 204 -1.93 -20.17 5.98
CA LEU A 204 -0.61 -20.13 5.34
C LEU A 204 0.10 -21.50 5.40
N TYR A 205 -0.05 -22.25 6.50
CA TYR A 205 0.49 -23.60 6.63
C TYR A 205 -0.20 -24.60 5.71
N GLU A 206 -1.54 -24.57 5.65
CA GLU A 206 -2.33 -25.45 4.79
C GLU A 206 -1.98 -25.25 3.31
N HIS A 207 -1.78 -24.00 2.92
CA HIS A 207 -1.35 -23.63 1.58
C HIS A 207 0.16 -23.79 1.33
N LYS A 208 0.93 -24.27 2.32
CA LYS A 208 2.38 -24.52 2.25
C LYS A 208 3.19 -23.29 1.85
N LEU A 209 2.73 -22.10 2.28
CA LEU A 209 3.50 -20.86 2.11
C LEU A 209 4.64 -20.74 3.13
N ILE A 210 4.45 -21.33 4.30
CA ILE A 210 5.45 -21.37 5.37
C ILE A 210 5.54 -22.82 5.87
N PRO A 211 6.73 -23.39 6.07
CA PRO A 211 6.89 -24.62 6.83
C PRO A 211 6.45 -24.42 8.29
N GLN A 212 5.76 -25.39 8.90
CA GLN A 212 5.30 -25.28 10.30
C GLN A 212 6.43 -25.02 11.31
N ASN A 213 7.67 -25.42 10.99
CA ASN A 213 8.87 -25.23 11.83
C ASN A 213 9.85 -24.21 11.23
N SER A 214 9.36 -23.28 10.41
CA SER A 214 10.24 -22.30 9.75
C SER A 214 10.87 -21.36 10.78
N PRO A 215 12.22 -21.31 10.90
CA PRO A 215 12.88 -20.42 11.85
C PRO A 215 12.68 -18.94 11.48
N ASP A 216 12.50 -18.64 10.20
CA ASP A 216 12.50 -17.27 9.70
C ASP A 216 11.09 -16.63 9.65
N TYR A 217 10.02 -17.43 9.73
CA TYR A 217 8.63 -16.97 9.64
C TYR A 217 8.39 -15.95 8.51
N LYS A 218 8.77 -16.29 7.27
CA LYS A 218 8.68 -15.41 6.08
C LYS A 218 7.85 -16.01 4.95
N VAL A 219 7.19 -15.13 4.19
CA VAL A 219 6.57 -15.43 2.89
C VAL A 219 7.09 -14.42 1.87
N GLY A 220 8.02 -14.85 1.02
CA GLY A 220 8.75 -13.94 0.12
C GLY A 220 9.48 -12.88 0.92
N VAL A 221 9.24 -11.60 0.65
CA VAL A 221 9.87 -10.50 1.42
C VAL A 221 9.21 -10.26 2.77
N TRP A 222 7.95 -10.67 2.95
CA TRP A 222 7.19 -10.40 4.15
C TRP A 222 7.69 -11.23 5.32
N ARG A 223 8.17 -10.56 6.37
CA ARG A 223 8.24 -11.14 7.71
C ARG A 223 6.85 -11.19 8.31
N ILE A 224 6.45 -12.37 8.74
CA ILE A 224 5.15 -12.62 9.35
C ILE A 224 5.25 -12.32 10.84
N VAL A 225 4.33 -11.48 11.34
CA VAL A 225 4.19 -11.21 12.78
C VAL A 225 2.84 -11.74 13.24
N LYS A 226 2.90 -12.75 14.11
CA LYS A 226 1.70 -13.30 14.72
C LYS A 226 1.22 -12.36 15.82
N VAL A 227 -0.03 -11.94 15.71
CA VAL A 227 -0.76 -11.13 16.68
C VAL A 227 -1.70 -12.06 17.46
N PHE A 228 -1.62 -12.04 18.79
CA PHE A 228 -2.55 -12.75 19.66
C PHE A 228 -3.87 -11.99 19.71
N SER A 229 -4.68 -12.18 18.66
CA SER A 229 -5.91 -11.42 18.39
C SER A 229 -6.99 -11.60 19.44
N GLU A 230 -6.97 -12.68 20.21
CA GLU A 230 -7.84 -12.90 21.37
C GLU A 230 -7.66 -11.84 22.47
N LYS A 231 -6.56 -11.07 22.42
CA LYS A 231 -6.29 -9.94 23.32
C LYS A 231 -6.70 -8.58 22.74
N LEU A 232 -7.29 -8.56 21.55
CA LEU A 232 -7.70 -7.36 20.80
C LEU A 232 -9.23 -7.29 20.66
N TYR A 233 -9.74 -6.70 19.57
CA TYR A 233 -11.16 -6.56 19.30
C TYR A 233 -11.73 -7.86 18.71
N GLU A 234 -12.99 -8.16 19.03
CA GLU A 234 -13.73 -9.28 18.45
C GLU A 234 -13.85 -9.15 16.92
N ASN A 235 -13.95 -7.92 16.40
CA ASN A 235 -14.02 -7.66 14.97
C ASN A 235 -12.60 -7.66 14.34
N PRO A 236 -12.28 -8.60 13.44
CA PRO A 236 -10.96 -8.69 12.79
C PRO A 236 -10.59 -7.43 11.99
N ALA A 237 -11.56 -6.74 11.40
CA ALA A 237 -11.31 -5.51 10.65
C ALA A 237 -10.76 -4.39 11.56
N MET A 238 -11.20 -4.33 12.82
CA MET A 238 -10.67 -3.38 13.81
C MET A 238 -9.23 -3.72 14.21
N ASN A 239 -8.87 -5.00 14.22
CA ASN A 239 -7.50 -5.43 14.53
C ASN A 239 -6.51 -4.97 13.45
N GLY A 240 -6.91 -4.96 12.17
CA GLY A 240 -6.12 -4.40 11.08
C GLY A 240 -5.92 -2.88 11.14
N VAL A 241 -6.83 -2.16 11.80
CA VAL A 241 -6.75 -0.71 12.00
C VAL A 241 -5.60 -0.31 12.94
N ILE A 242 -5.24 -1.19 13.87
CA ILE A 242 -4.17 -0.95 14.84
C ILE A 242 -2.80 -0.76 14.17
N PRO A 243 -2.24 -1.76 13.45
CA PRO A 243 -0.95 -1.60 12.80
C PRO A 243 -1.00 -0.55 11.70
N LYS A 244 -2.17 -0.27 11.10
CA LYS A 244 -2.35 0.80 10.12
C LYS A 244 -2.05 2.19 10.69
N TYR A 245 -2.64 2.53 11.83
CA TYR A 245 -2.49 3.88 12.40
C TYR A 245 -1.26 4.03 13.30
N LEU A 246 -0.74 2.93 13.84
CA LEU A 246 0.32 2.98 14.84
C LEU A 246 1.66 2.41 14.38
N VAL A 247 1.92 2.41 13.07
CA VAL A 247 3.23 2.00 12.51
C VAL A 247 4.37 2.72 13.23
N HIS A 248 4.25 4.03 13.43
CA HIS A 248 5.26 4.86 14.12
C HIS A 248 5.58 4.42 15.55
N ARG A 249 4.66 3.73 16.24
CA ARG A 249 4.89 3.17 17.59
C ARG A 249 5.37 1.74 17.55
N LEU A 250 4.95 0.98 16.56
CA LEU A 250 5.36 -0.40 16.34
C LEU A 250 6.80 -0.51 15.80
N PHE A 251 7.24 0.51 15.06
CA PHE A 251 8.56 0.59 14.43
C PHE A 251 9.24 1.91 14.83
N PRO A 252 9.59 2.09 16.11
CA PRO A 252 10.05 3.37 16.65
C PRO A 252 11.38 3.88 16.04
N HIS A 253 12.15 3.00 15.42
CA HIS A 253 13.43 3.33 14.78
C HIS A 253 13.35 3.47 13.25
N SER A 254 12.16 3.27 12.66
CA SER A 254 11.95 3.56 11.24
C SER A 254 11.84 5.06 11.00
N LYS A 255 12.47 5.55 9.93
CA LYS A 255 12.39 6.93 9.46
C LYS A 255 11.15 7.17 8.61
N PHE A 256 10.85 6.22 7.73
CA PHE A 256 9.69 6.27 6.85
C PHE A 256 8.87 4.99 6.99
N SER A 257 7.57 5.13 6.77
CA SER A 257 6.66 3.98 6.75
C SER A 257 5.67 4.04 5.60
N ILE A 258 5.30 2.88 5.09
CA ILE A 258 4.23 2.70 4.10
C ILE A 258 3.25 1.68 4.66
N TRP A 259 1.99 2.08 4.80
CA TRP A 259 0.90 1.13 4.98
C TRP A 259 0.33 0.74 3.62
N ILE A 260 0.21 -0.56 3.36
CA ILE A 260 -0.53 -1.10 2.22
C ILE A 260 -1.64 -2.04 2.71
N ASP A 261 -2.84 -1.83 2.20
CA ASP A 261 -3.98 -2.72 2.45
C ASP A 261 -3.76 -4.05 1.71
N ALA A 262 -3.94 -5.19 2.38
CA ALA A 262 -3.60 -6.51 1.84
C ALA A 262 -4.36 -6.88 0.56
N LYS A 263 -5.50 -6.24 0.28
CA LYS A 263 -6.21 -6.42 -1.00
C LYS A 263 -5.47 -5.80 -2.19
N LEU A 264 -4.53 -4.89 -1.93
CA LEU A 264 -3.72 -4.20 -2.91
C LEU A 264 -2.33 -4.84 -3.04
N GLN A 265 -1.69 -4.62 -4.18
CA GLN A 265 -0.31 -5.01 -4.42
C GLN A 265 0.55 -3.76 -4.54
N LEU A 266 1.74 -3.78 -3.93
CA LEU A 266 2.70 -2.70 -4.06
C LEU A 266 3.40 -2.84 -5.41
N MET A 267 3.01 -2.00 -6.37
CA MET A 267 3.48 -2.07 -7.76
C MET A 267 4.70 -1.21 -8.05
N VAL A 268 5.14 -0.41 -7.09
CA VAL A 268 6.25 0.54 -7.22
C VAL A 268 7.18 0.35 -6.04
N ASP A 269 8.48 0.44 -6.29
CA ASP A 269 9.49 0.38 -5.26
C ASP A 269 9.20 1.39 -4.13
N PRO A 270 9.22 0.95 -2.85
CA PRO A 270 8.89 1.80 -1.71
C PRO A 270 9.81 3.02 -1.57
N LEU A 271 11.09 2.93 -1.95
CA LEU A 271 12.01 4.07 -1.88
C LEU A 271 11.60 5.14 -2.88
N LEU A 272 11.25 4.74 -4.10
CA LEU A 272 10.75 5.63 -5.15
C LEU A 272 9.43 6.29 -4.75
N LEU A 273 8.52 5.55 -4.12
CA LEU A 273 7.24 6.08 -3.63
C LEU A 273 7.43 7.15 -2.55
N ILE A 274 8.24 6.85 -1.53
CA ILE A 274 8.53 7.80 -0.44
C ILE A 274 9.19 9.05 -1.01
N HIS A 275 10.19 8.89 -1.87
CA HIS A 275 10.86 10.02 -2.49
C HIS A 275 9.89 10.92 -3.26
N SER A 276 9.07 10.33 -4.12
CA SER A 276 8.22 11.08 -5.04
C SER A 276 7.00 11.72 -4.38
N LEU A 277 6.49 11.12 -3.29
CA LEU A 277 5.25 11.55 -2.64
C LEU A 277 5.47 12.31 -1.33
N VAL A 278 6.62 12.11 -0.68
CA VAL A 278 6.91 12.66 0.66
C VAL A 278 8.13 13.58 0.58
N VAL A 279 9.31 13.04 0.27
CA VAL A 279 10.59 13.78 0.35
C VAL A 279 10.64 14.94 -0.66
N SER A 280 10.40 14.66 -1.95
CA SER A 280 10.44 15.68 -3.01
C SER A 280 9.32 16.71 -2.91
N LYS A 281 8.30 16.47 -2.08
CA LYS A 281 7.18 17.38 -1.83
C LYS A 281 7.34 18.15 -0.52
N ASP A 282 8.33 17.81 0.29
CA ASP A 282 8.56 18.37 1.62
C ASP A 282 7.28 18.32 2.48
N VAL A 283 6.69 17.13 2.60
CA VAL A 283 5.49 16.88 3.40
C VAL A 283 5.71 15.75 4.39
N ASP A 284 4.96 15.75 5.50
CA ASP A 284 5.08 14.70 6.53
C ASP A 284 4.44 13.37 6.12
N MET A 285 3.39 13.41 5.29
CA MET A 285 2.66 12.22 4.89
C MET A 285 1.97 12.35 3.54
N ALA A 286 1.81 11.23 2.86
CA ALA A 286 0.96 11.09 1.68
C ALA A 286 -0.16 10.06 1.97
N ILE A 287 -1.39 10.36 1.53
CA ILE A 287 -2.55 9.49 1.70
C ILE A 287 -3.20 9.26 0.34
N SER A 288 -3.63 8.04 0.07
CA SER A 288 -4.39 7.74 -1.14
C SER A 288 -5.75 8.44 -1.12
N LYS A 289 -6.06 9.15 -2.21
CA LYS A 289 -7.39 9.71 -2.42
C LYS A 289 -8.38 8.58 -2.67
N HIS A 290 -9.47 8.53 -1.91
CA HIS A 290 -10.52 7.56 -2.13
C HIS A 290 -11.13 7.77 -3.54
N PRO A 291 -11.36 6.71 -4.33
CA PRO A 291 -11.72 6.85 -5.75
C PRO A 291 -13.12 7.39 -6.01
N TYR A 292 -14.01 7.35 -5.01
CA TYR A 292 -15.41 7.78 -5.15
C TYR A 292 -15.79 8.88 -4.17
N TYR A 293 -15.73 8.57 -2.88
CA TYR A 293 -16.13 9.49 -1.83
C TYR A 293 -15.09 10.56 -1.55
N VAL A 294 -15.57 11.80 -1.42
CA VAL A 294 -14.72 12.99 -1.26
C VAL A 294 -14.74 13.49 0.20
N HIS A 295 -15.69 13.02 1.01
CA HIS A 295 -15.81 13.42 2.40
C HIS A 295 -16.37 12.33 3.34
N THR A 296 -16.12 12.50 4.64
CA THR A 296 -16.47 11.53 5.69
C THR A 296 -17.95 11.15 5.71
N MET A 297 -18.87 12.10 5.48
CA MET A 297 -20.31 11.81 5.47
C MET A 297 -20.75 10.85 4.35
N GLU A 298 -20.12 10.92 3.16
CA GLU A 298 -20.38 9.97 2.07
C GLU A 298 -19.90 8.56 2.44
N GLU A 299 -18.70 8.44 3.01
CA GLU A 299 -18.17 7.15 3.48
C GLU A 299 -19.01 6.58 4.62
N ALA A 300 -19.52 7.41 5.54
CA ALA A 300 -20.43 6.97 6.60
C ALA A 300 -21.74 6.43 6.03
N MET A 301 -22.38 7.16 5.11
CA MET A 301 -23.60 6.69 4.43
C MET A 301 -23.35 5.39 3.64
N ALA A 302 -22.21 5.28 2.96
CA ALA A 302 -21.84 4.07 2.23
C ALA A 302 -21.59 2.88 3.17
N THR A 303 -20.91 3.12 4.30
CA THR A 303 -20.66 2.13 5.36
C THR A 303 -21.96 1.56 5.91
N ALA A 304 -22.94 2.43 6.19
CA ALA A 304 -24.28 2.02 6.62
C ALA A 304 -25.01 1.21 5.53
N ARG A 305 -25.06 1.75 4.30
CA ARG A 305 -25.75 1.11 3.15
C ARG A 305 -25.19 -0.27 2.83
N TRP A 306 -23.88 -0.44 2.89
CA TRP A 306 -23.20 -1.70 2.60
C TRP A 306 -23.09 -2.63 3.80
N LYS A 307 -23.65 -2.24 4.95
CA LYS A 307 -23.60 -3.01 6.20
C LYS A 307 -22.16 -3.43 6.57
N LYS A 308 -21.19 -2.57 6.26
CA LYS A 308 -19.78 -2.76 6.65
C LYS A 308 -19.60 -2.66 8.17
N TRP A 309 -20.50 -1.93 8.83
CA TRP A 309 -20.59 -1.79 10.27
C TRP A 309 -22.02 -2.05 10.71
N SER A 310 -22.21 -2.93 11.70
CA SER A 310 -23.54 -3.36 12.14
C SER A 310 -24.22 -2.36 13.08
N ASP A 311 -23.44 -1.60 13.84
CA ASP A 311 -23.95 -0.62 14.81
C ASP A 311 -24.19 0.74 14.13
N ILE A 312 -25.36 0.85 13.50
CA ILE A 312 -25.80 2.05 12.77
C ILE A 312 -26.04 3.24 13.72
N ASP A 313 -26.47 2.98 14.95
CA ASP A 313 -26.70 4.02 15.95
C ASP A 313 -25.37 4.63 16.40
N GLY A 314 -24.36 3.80 16.66
CA GLY A 314 -22.99 4.26 16.95
C GLY A 314 -22.37 5.04 15.79
N LEU A 315 -22.61 4.62 14.54
CA LEU A 315 -22.17 5.39 13.37
C LEU A 315 -22.85 6.77 13.29
N THR A 316 -24.15 6.83 13.60
CA THR A 316 -24.91 8.09 13.63
C THR A 316 -24.38 9.01 14.73
N GLN A 317 -24.22 8.48 15.94
CA GLN A 317 -23.65 9.22 17.08
C GLN A 317 -22.23 9.73 16.78
N GLN A 318 -21.41 8.95 16.09
CA GLN A 318 -20.07 9.36 15.68
C GLN A 318 -20.13 10.57 14.73
N MET A 319 -21.02 10.54 13.73
CA MET A 319 -21.18 11.64 12.77
C MET A 319 -21.74 12.90 13.43
N GLU A 320 -22.74 12.76 14.30
CA GLU A 320 -23.27 13.88 15.10
C GLU A 320 -22.20 14.49 16.00
N THR A 321 -21.35 13.65 16.61
CA THR A 321 -20.22 14.10 17.43
C THR A 321 -19.22 14.90 16.61
N TYR A 322 -18.90 14.49 15.38
CA TYR A 322 -18.05 15.26 14.49
C TYR A 322 -18.67 16.63 14.16
N CYS A 323 -19.95 16.67 13.80
CA CYS A 323 -20.66 17.92 13.51
C CYS A 323 -20.67 18.86 14.73
N LYS A 324 -20.98 18.34 15.92
CA LYS A 324 -20.96 19.09 17.19
C LYS A 324 -19.59 19.68 17.50
N ASN A 325 -18.52 19.00 17.06
CA ASN A 325 -17.14 19.44 17.24
C ASN A 325 -16.57 20.21 16.04
N GLY A 326 -17.42 20.73 15.15
CA GLY A 326 -17.01 21.67 14.11
C GLY A 326 -16.73 21.07 12.74
N LEU A 327 -17.00 19.78 12.51
CA LEU A 327 -16.97 19.22 11.15
C LEU A 327 -18.08 19.86 10.31
N LYS A 328 -17.69 20.72 9.37
CA LYS A 328 -18.60 21.32 8.40
C LYS A 328 -18.79 20.41 7.18
N PRO A 329 -19.97 20.42 6.52
CA PRO A 329 -20.17 19.76 5.23
C PRO A 329 -19.06 20.09 4.24
N TRP A 330 -18.73 19.15 3.36
CA TRP A 330 -17.74 19.39 2.32
C TRP A 330 -18.29 20.34 1.25
N THR A 331 -17.47 21.28 0.79
CA THR A 331 -17.76 22.22 -0.29
C THR A 331 -16.51 22.40 -1.15
N THR A 332 -16.69 22.88 -2.39
CA THR A 332 -15.57 23.17 -3.31
C THR A 332 -14.61 24.23 -2.77
N ASP A 333 -15.08 25.11 -1.89
CA ASP A 333 -14.27 26.18 -1.27
C ASP A 333 -13.17 25.66 -0.34
N LYS A 334 -13.22 24.36 0.01
CA LYS A 334 -12.15 23.68 0.76
C LYS A 334 -10.97 23.26 -0.12
N LEU A 335 -11.00 23.60 -1.41
CA LEU A 335 -9.91 23.36 -2.35
C LEU A 335 -9.02 24.60 -2.53
N PRO A 336 -7.70 24.42 -2.75
CA PRO A 336 -6.98 23.15 -2.64
C PRO A 336 -7.03 22.66 -1.18
N TYR A 337 -7.02 21.34 -0.97
CA TYR A 337 -6.82 20.81 0.38
C TYR A 337 -5.52 21.44 0.88
N THR A 338 -5.62 22.33 1.88
CA THR A 338 -4.51 23.18 2.28
C THR A 338 -3.35 22.30 2.70
N THR A 339 -2.32 22.19 1.85
CA THR A 339 -0.96 21.97 2.28
C THR A 339 -0.60 23.18 3.15
N GLY A 340 -0.13 22.94 4.36
CA GLY A 340 0.01 23.97 5.40
C GLY A 340 0.63 25.29 4.90
N LYS A 341 0.15 26.40 5.47
CA LYS A 341 0.90 27.66 5.46
C LYS A 341 2.01 27.58 6.51
#